data_AF-A0A8J4BPE0-F1
#
_entry.id   AF-A0A8J4BPE0-F1
#
_cell.length_a   1.000
_cell.length_b   1.000
_cell.length_c   1.000
_cell.angle_alpha   90.00
_cell.angle_beta   90.00
_cell.angle_gamma   90.00
#
_symmetry.space_group_name_H-M   'P 1'
#
loop_
_entity.id
_entity.type
_entity.pdbx_description
1 polymer ?
#
loop_
_entity_poly.entity_id
_entity_poly.type
_entity_poly.pdbx_seq_one_letter_code
_entity_poly.pdbx_strand_id
1 'polypeptide(L)'
;MKRGKATMLAAVVTVALALALKLSVAYEITACPQIDGYIAYADMGVTISTEAVMYDTLEEAKFACNGDPACWSFNNNMEVYSVKNVALMRAPGVCTYVTSTLCPTFSRFKLLPPGFVVDLGDTAVEVQYTQEDDLVEKCFAGSDSSICAGFDLSGRMIFPKDGYSFDDIIWKAGNVDAPCTYKVEDAATCPDKFGFFTVYNHVLKPGEGLDGVNNGRLDSDADAEAYCKITPKCSGFSSDGSFTVGGIKGLDFAYYACTYLKHPCPPVSGYTVVDGYTIKAFPPSATYSKLCFADLVRQCNSDPNCKSFDTLRNVWDIDVVQYHPFPGMCVYVKAQGFFGRINRRRALGEKIVSEP
;
A
#
# COMPACT_ATOMS: atom_id res chain seq x y z
N MET A 1 49.03 -30.24 39.53
CA MET A 1 48.13 -30.43 38.36
C MET A 1 47.10 -29.29 38.28
N LYS A 2 47.44 -28.09 37.79
CA LYS A 2 46.44 -27.02 37.50
C LYS A 2 46.77 -26.16 36.26
N ARG A 3 47.89 -26.43 35.55
CA ARG A 3 48.31 -25.65 34.36
C ARG A 3 47.79 -26.17 33.01
N GLY A 4 47.06 -27.30 32.98
CA GLY A 4 46.64 -27.92 31.71
C GLY A 4 45.30 -27.44 31.13
N LYS A 5 44.42 -26.81 31.93
CA LYS A 5 43.07 -26.44 31.47
C LYS A 5 43.00 -25.09 30.75
N ALA A 6 43.89 -24.16 31.05
CA ALA A 6 43.89 -22.83 30.43
C ALA A 6 44.34 -22.88 28.96
N THR A 7 45.28 -23.77 28.62
CA THR A 7 45.84 -23.88 27.26
C THR A 7 44.86 -24.54 26.28
N MET A 8 44.03 -25.49 26.74
CA MET A 8 43.00 -26.11 25.90
C MET A 8 41.88 -25.13 25.54
N LEU A 9 41.46 -24.27 26.47
CA LEU A 9 40.38 -23.32 26.21
C LEU A 9 40.78 -22.27 25.16
N ALA A 10 42.02 -21.79 25.20
CA ALA A 10 42.55 -20.86 24.21
C ALA A 10 42.60 -21.48 22.80
N ALA A 11 43.01 -22.75 22.68
CA ALA A 11 43.06 -23.43 21.40
C ALA A 11 41.66 -23.63 20.78
N VAL A 12 40.66 -24.00 21.58
CA VAL A 12 39.28 -24.19 21.10
C VAL A 12 38.65 -22.87 20.64
N VAL A 13 38.86 -21.78 21.37
CA VAL A 13 38.36 -20.44 20.98
C VAL A 13 39.01 -19.98 19.67
N THR A 14 40.31 -20.22 19.49
CA THR A 14 41.02 -19.79 18.28
C THR A 14 40.55 -20.56 17.04
N VAL A 15 40.29 -21.87 17.17
CA VAL A 15 39.75 -22.69 16.07
C VAL A 15 38.30 -22.33 15.76
N ALA A 16 37.47 -22.07 16.77
CA ALA A 16 36.09 -21.63 16.58
C ALA A 16 36.01 -20.24 15.91
N LEU A 17 36.89 -19.31 16.28
CA LEU A 17 36.97 -17.99 15.65
C LEU A 17 37.46 -18.09 14.19
N ALA A 18 38.44 -18.95 13.91
CA ALA A 18 38.93 -19.20 12.55
C ALA A 18 37.89 -19.91 11.67
N LEU A 19 37.05 -20.79 12.22
CA LEU A 19 35.91 -21.38 11.50
C LEU A 19 34.79 -20.34 11.25
N ALA A 20 34.49 -19.49 12.23
CA ALA A 20 33.49 -18.43 12.09
C ALA A 20 33.91 -17.40 11.03
N LEU A 21 35.20 -17.03 10.99
CA LEU A 21 35.76 -16.12 9.98
C LEU A 21 35.85 -16.75 8.58
N LYS A 22 35.94 -18.07 8.45
CA LYS A 22 35.89 -18.77 7.14
C LYS A 22 34.46 -18.93 6.59
N LEU A 23 33.44 -18.86 7.45
CA LEU A 23 32.03 -18.96 7.04
C LEU A 23 31.40 -17.60 6.73
N SER A 24 32.06 -16.50 7.05
CA SER A 24 31.67 -15.14 6.67
C SER A 24 32.53 -14.61 5.53
N VAL A 25 32.66 -15.37 4.44
CA VAL A 25 32.98 -14.73 3.15
C VAL A 25 31.71 -13.98 2.79
N ALA A 26 31.65 -12.71 3.20
CA ALA A 26 30.65 -11.79 2.68
C ALA A 26 30.78 -11.87 1.16
N TYR A 27 29.76 -12.45 0.53
CA TYR A 27 29.66 -12.49 -0.91
C TYR A 27 29.48 -11.04 -1.33
N GLU A 28 30.57 -10.36 -1.69
CA GLU A 28 30.48 -9.05 -2.32
C GLU A 28 29.74 -9.27 -3.63
N ILE A 29 28.47 -8.82 -3.65
CA ILE A 29 27.68 -8.78 -4.86
C ILE A 29 28.48 -7.96 -5.85
N THR A 30 28.84 -8.58 -6.98
CA THR A 30 29.65 -7.90 -7.99
C THR A 30 28.80 -6.76 -8.55
N ALA A 31 29.13 -5.51 -8.26
CA ALA A 31 28.39 -4.39 -8.82
C ALA A 31 28.64 -4.34 -10.33
N CYS A 32 27.59 -4.60 -11.12
CA CYS A 32 27.69 -4.49 -12.58
C CYS A 32 27.70 -3.02 -13.01
N PRO A 33 28.61 -2.60 -13.91
CA PRO A 33 28.56 -1.29 -14.51
C PRO A 33 27.21 -1.10 -15.22
N GLN A 34 26.48 -0.02 -14.90
CA GLN A 34 25.23 0.28 -15.58
C GLN A 34 25.49 0.69 -17.05
N ILE A 35 24.70 0.14 -17.98
CA ILE A 35 24.79 0.46 -19.42
C ILE A 35 23.48 1.10 -19.86
N ASP A 36 23.56 2.29 -20.47
CA ASP A 36 22.38 3.00 -20.99
C ASP A 36 21.57 2.13 -21.97
N GLY A 37 20.26 2.08 -21.76
CA GLY A 37 19.33 1.25 -22.54
C GLY A 37 19.20 -0.20 -22.07
N TYR A 38 19.90 -0.57 -20.99
CA TYR A 38 19.90 -1.93 -20.44
C TYR A 38 19.68 -1.92 -18.94
N ILE A 39 19.07 -2.99 -18.44
CA ILE A 39 19.00 -3.30 -17.01
C ILE A 39 20.13 -4.28 -16.71
N ALA A 40 21.03 -3.91 -15.79
CA ALA A 40 22.18 -4.72 -15.41
C ALA A 40 21.83 -5.67 -14.25
N TYR A 41 22.16 -6.94 -14.41
CA TYR A 41 21.95 -7.99 -13.42
C TYR A 41 23.27 -8.60 -12.99
N ALA A 42 23.58 -8.44 -11.71
CA ALA A 42 24.76 -9.00 -11.05
C ALA A 42 24.59 -10.47 -10.70
N ASP A 43 25.66 -11.23 -10.94
CA ASP A 43 25.74 -12.65 -10.64
C ASP A 43 24.65 -13.50 -11.32
N MET A 44 24.23 -13.08 -12.52
CA MET A 44 23.19 -13.74 -13.33
C MET A 44 23.71 -14.02 -14.74
N GLY A 45 23.38 -15.19 -15.29
CA GLY A 45 23.82 -15.64 -16.61
C GLY A 45 22.74 -16.34 -17.44
N VAL A 46 23.10 -16.54 -18.71
CA VAL A 46 22.42 -17.23 -19.82
C VAL A 46 22.13 -18.73 -19.62
N THR A 47 20.91 -19.29 -19.65
CA THR A 47 20.74 -20.74 -19.41
C THR A 47 20.10 -21.56 -20.51
N ILE A 48 19.11 -21.01 -21.20
CA ILE A 48 18.28 -21.76 -22.16
C ILE A 48 18.47 -21.26 -23.59
N SER A 49 19.53 -20.50 -23.86
CA SER A 49 19.86 -20.16 -25.25
C SER A 49 20.75 -21.23 -25.86
N THR A 50 20.26 -21.91 -26.89
CA THR A 50 21.09 -22.74 -27.77
C THR A 50 21.93 -21.91 -28.74
N GLU A 51 21.80 -20.58 -28.75
CA GLU A 51 22.36 -19.69 -29.76
C GLU A 51 22.91 -18.40 -29.12
N ALA A 52 23.94 -18.54 -28.28
CA ALA A 52 24.76 -17.39 -27.92
C ALA A 52 25.73 -17.07 -29.07
N VAL A 53 25.78 -15.81 -29.50
CA VAL A 53 26.81 -15.32 -30.42
C VAL A 53 27.91 -14.66 -29.59
N MET A 54 29.15 -15.10 -29.78
CA MET A 54 30.32 -14.57 -29.07
C MET A 54 30.91 -13.37 -29.81
N TYR A 55 31.36 -12.37 -29.04
CA TYR A 55 32.08 -11.19 -29.52
C TYR A 55 33.42 -11.02 -28.80
N ASP A 56 34.30 -10.16 -29.32
CA ASP A 56 35.64 -9.98 -28.73
C ASP A 56 35.62 -8.98 -27.56
N THR A 57 34.62 -8.09 -27.53
CA THR A 57 34.49 -7.05 -26.50
C THR A 57 33.05 -6.85 -26.04
N LEU A 58 32.89 -6.23 -24.86
CA LEU A 58 31.58 -5.86 -24.32
C LEU A 58 30.90 -4.79 -25.18
N GLU A 59 31.67 -3.85 -25.71
CA GLU A 59 31.21 -2.82 -26.64
C GLU A 59 30.67 -3.41 -27.94
N GLU A 60 31.33 -4.44 -28.49
CA GLU A 60 30.85 -5.16 -29.67
C GLU A 60 29.58 -5.96 -29.38
N ALA A 61 29.52 -6.67 -28.24
CA ALA A 61 28.31 -7.37 -27.83
C ALA A 61 27.12 -6.40 -27.67
N LYS A 62 27.34 -5.24 -27.04
CA LYS A 62 26.34 -4.16 -26.94
C LYS A 62 25.93 -3.63 -28.31
N PHE A 63 26.90 -3.37 -29.19
CA PHE A 63 26.64 -2.84 -30.53
C PHE A 63 25.82 -3.83 -31.36
N ALA A 64 26.18 -5.10 -31.33
CA ALA A 64 25.44 -6.17 -31.98
C ALA A 64 24.02 -6.27 -31.44
N CYS A 65 23.87 -6.24 -30.10
CA CYS A 65 22.56 -6.30 -29.48
C CYS A 65 21.67 -5.11 -29.85
N ASN A 66 22.21 -3.89 -29.89
CA ASN A 66 21.48 -2.71 -30.36
C ASN A 66 21.08 -2.77 -31.85
N GLY A 67 21.85 -3.49 -32.67
CA GLY A 67 21.63 -3.64 -34.10
C GLY A 67 20.63 -4.74 -34.47
N ASP A 68 20.32 -5.64 -33.55
CA ASP A 68 19.40 -6.75 -33.74
C ASP A 68 18.10 -6.53 -32.92
N PRO A 69 16.95 -6.25 -33.57
CA PRO A 69 15.66 -6.12 -32.87
C PRO A 69 15.23 -7.38 -32.11
N ALA A 70 15.80 -8.54 -32.43
CA ALA A 70 15.57 -9.78 -31.70
C ALA A 70 16.52 -9.95 -30.50
N CYS A 71 17.57 -9.14 -30.37
CA CYS A 71 18.46 -9.22 -29.23
C CYS A 71 17.72 -8.91 -27.93
N TRP A 72 17.86 -9.83 -26.99
CA TRP A 72 17.23 -9.76 -25.68
C TRP A 72 18.24 -9.34 -24.60
N SER A 73 19.45 -9.90 -24.65
CA SER A 73 20.47 -9.58 -23.67
C SER A 73 21.87 -9.85 -24.19
N PHE A 74 22.86 -9.32 -23.48
CA PHE A 74 24.25 -9.73 -23.58
C PHE A 74 24.89 -9.79 -22.19
N ASN A 75 26.09 -10.34 -22.05
CA ASN A 75 26.77 -10.35 -20.75
C ASN A 75 28.26 -9.96 -20.83
N ASN A 76 28.91 -9.88 -19.68
CA ASN A 76 30.35 -9.61 -19.56
C ASN A 76 31.27 -10.78 -19.96
N ASN A 77 30.71 -11.91 -20.43
CA ASN A 77 31.43 -12.95 -21.16
C ASN A 77 31.34 -12.76 -22.69
N MET A 78 30.79 -11.62 -23.14
CA MET A 78 30.66 -11.24 -24.55
C MET A 78 29.72 -12.17 -25.34
N GLU A 79 28.81 -12.82 -24.63
CA GLU A 79 27.73 -13.61 -25.20
C GLU A 79 26.52 -12.71 -25.48
N VAL A 80 25.99 -12.74 -26.70
CA VAL A 80 24.75 -12.07 -27.11
C VAL A 80 23.65 -13.09 -27.35
N TYR A 81 22.44 -12.78 -26.89
CA TYR A 81 21.29 -13.69 -26.85
C TYR A 81 20.09 -13.08 -27.56
N SER A 82 19.58 -13.72 -28.63
CA SER A 82 18.50 -13.19 -29.50
C SER A 82 17.14 -13.91 -29.37
N VAL A 83 16.83 -14.52 -28.22
CA VAL A 83 15.59 -15.29 -28.02
C VAL A 83 14.73 -14.67 -26.91
N LYS A 84 13.40 -14.60 -27.13
CA LYS A 84 12.43 -14.01 -26.18
C LYS A 84 12.21 -14.81 -24.88
N ASN A 85 12.64 -16.07 -24.83
CA ASN A 85 12.43 -17.00 -23.72
C ASN A 85 13.74 -17.35 -23.01
N VAL A 86 14.50 -16.33 -22.65
CA VAL A 86 15.77 -16.49 -21.95
C VAL A 86 15.50 -16.52 -20.46
N ALA A 87 15.75 -17.67 -19.82
CA ALA A 87 15.81 -17.74 -18.37
C ALA A 87 17.22 -17.34 -17.89
N LEU A 88 17.25 -16.46 -16.89
CA LEU A 88 18.48 -16.16 -16.15
C LEU A 88 18.64 -17.18 -15.01
N MET A 89 19.84 -17.73 -14.82
CA MET A 89 20.22 -18.37 -13.56
C MET A 89 21.34 -17.64 -12.87
N ARG A 90 21.49 -17.92 -11.58
CA ARG A 90 22.60 -17.42 -10.79
C ARG A 90 23.93 -17.92 -11.36
N ALA A 91 24.75 -16.99 -11.83
CA ALA A 91 26.10 -17.22 -12.34
C ALA A 91 27.07 -16.22 -11.68
N PRO A 92 27.72 -16.59 -10.56
CA PRO A 92 28.64 -15.72 -9.83
C PRO A 92 29.68 -15.04 -10.74
N GLY A 93 29.82 -13.72 -10.62
CA GLY A 93 30.74 -12.89 -11.39
C GLY A 93 30.27 -12.52 -12.81
N VAL A 94 29.11 -13.02 -13.25
CA VAL A 94 28.53 -12.67 -14.54
C VAL A 94 27.62 -11.44 -14.39
N CYS A 95 27.83 -10.46 -15.27
CA CYS A 95 26.96 -9.31 -15.44
C CYS A 95 26.15 -9.48 -16.71
N THR A 96 24.85 -9.72 -16.58
CA THR A 96 23.94 -9.82 -17.72
C THR A 96 23.17 -8.51 -17.91
N TYR A 97 23.13 -8.01 -19.13
CA TYR A 97 22.51 -6.77 -19.56
C TYR A 97 21.31 -7.08 -20.43
N VAL A 98 20.10 -6.89 -19.90
CA VAL A 98 18.85 -7.13 -20.64
C VAL A 98 18.35 -5.81 -21.18
N THR A 99 17.92 -5.79 -22.44
CA THR A 99 17.42 -4.55 -23.04
C THR A 99 16.20 -4.03 -22.27
N SER A 100 16.20 -2.73 -21.93
CA SER A 100 15.10 -2.11 -21.19
C SER A 100 13.85 -1.92 -22.04
N THR A 101 13.94 -2.07 -23.37
CA THR A 101 12.81 -1.84 -24.29
C THR A 101 11.83 -3.01 -24.35
N LEU A 102 12.19 -4.19 -23.82
CA LEU A 102 11.33 -5.38 -23.89
C LEU A 102 10.37 -5.52 -22.71
N CYS A 103 10.68 -4.91 -21.57
CA CYS A 103 9.78 -4.87 -20.43
C CYS A 103 9.09 -3.49 -20.39
N PRO A 104 7.83 -3.36 -20.87
CA PRO A 104 7.08 -2.13 -20.72
C PRO A 104 7.04 -1.72 -19.25
N THR A 105 7.21 -0.43 -18.98
CA THR A 105 7.07 0.12 -17.63
C THR A 105 5.60 0.39 -17.36
N PHE A 106 5.10 -0.08 -16.22
CA PHE A 106 3.75 0.21 -15.77
C PHE A 106 3.82 1.05 -14.50
N SER A 107 3.07 2.15 -14.42
CA SER A 107 3.13 3.10 -13.30
C SER A 107 2.74 2.53 -11.93
N ARG A 108 2.13 1.34 -11.90
CA ARG A 108 1.67 0.66 -10.67
C ARG A 108 2.39 -0.66 -10.40
N PHE A 109 3.32 -1.05 -11.26
CA PHE A 109 4.06 -2.29 -11.09
C PHE A 109 5.54 -2.04 -11.08
N LYS A 110 6.19 -2.63 -10.10
CA LYS A 110 7.62 -2.76 -10.07
C LYS A 110 8.01 -3.98 -10.88
N LEU A 111 8.78 -3.75 -11.94
CA LEU A 111 9.50 -4.84 -12.59
C LEU A 111 10.40 -5.50 -11.55
N LEU A 112 10.14 -6.76 -11.24
CA LEU A 112 11.02 -7.54 -10.40
C LEU A 112 12.29 -7.87 -11.17
N PRO A 113 13.41 -8.05 -10.47
CA PRO A 113 14.57 -8.62 -11.10
C PRO A 113 14.19 -9.98 -11.75
N PRO A 114 14.68 -10.27 -12.97
CA PRO A 114 14.62 -11.59 -13.56
C PRO A 114 15.36 -12.58 -12.68
N GLY A 115 14.91 -13.82 -12.71
CA GLY A 115 15.29 -14.81 -11.72
C GLY A 115 14.43 -14.79 -10.46
N PHE A 116 13.33 -14.00 -10.39
CA PHE A 116 12.33 -14.15 -9.33
C PHE A 116 11.23 -15.12 -9.75
N VAL A 117 11.09 -16.21 -9.01
CA VAL A 117 9.96 -17.14 -9.08
C VAL A 117 9.03 -16.83 -7.92
N VAL A 118 7.73 -16.81 -8.21
CA VAL A 118 6.75 -16.83 -7.12
C VAL A 118 6.77 -18.23 -6.54
N ASP A 119 7.20 -18.36 -5.29
CA ASP A 119 6.91 -19.59 -4.56
C ASP A 119 5.41 -19.57 -4.29
N LEU A 120 4.65 -20.23 -5.16
CA LEU A 120 3.20 -20.23 -5.07
C LEU A 120 2.73 -20.84 -3.75
N GLY A 121 3.53 -21.74 -3.15
CA GLY A 121 3.30 -22.32 -1.83
C GLY A 121 1.83 -22.64 -1.55
N ASP A 122 1.40 -22.38 -0.32
CA ASP A 122 -0.03 -22.34 0.05
C ASP A 122 -0.62 -20.92 -0.01
N THR A 123 0.19 -19.92 -0.40
CA THR A 123 -0.11 -18.49 -0.24
C THR A 123 -0.59 -17.81 -1.52
N ALA A 124 -0.39 -18.43 -2.69
CA ALA A 124 -0.77 -17.85 -3.97
C ALA A 124 -1.39 -18.87 -4.93
N VAL A 125 -2.15 -18.35 -5.89
CA VAL A 125 -2.74 -19.09 -7.01
C VAL A 125 -2.21 -18.47 -8.31
N GLU A 126 -1.81 -19.32 -9.25
CA GLU A 126 -1.43 -18.91 -10.59
C GLU A 126 -2.60 -19.13 -11.55
N VAL A 127 -2.88 -18.14 -12.40
CA VAL A 127 -3.81 -18.29 -13.53
C VAL A 127 -3.07 -17.93 -14.81
N GLN A 128 -3.07 -18.86 -15.76
CA GLN A 128 -2.50 -18.67 -17.08
C GLN A 128 -3.59 -18.17 -18.04
N TYR A 129 -3.36 -17.02 -18.66
CA TYR A 129 -4.16 -16.54 -19.78
C TYR A 129 -3.40 -16.73 -21.09
N THR A 130 -4.15 -16.97 -22.17
CA THR A 130 -3.60 -17.28 -23.50
C THR A 130 -3.53 -16.08 -24.45
N GLN A 131 -3.98 -14.89 -24.01
CA GLN A 131 -3.96 -13.66 -24.82
C GLN A 131 -3.29 -12.53 -24.04
N GLU A 132 -2.19 -12.00 -24.57
CA GLU A 132 -1.34 -10.98 -23.93
C GLU A 132 -2.03 -9.61 -23.83
N ASP A 133 -2.79 -9.21 -24.86
CA ASP A 133 -3.31 -7.84 -25.02
C ASP A 133 -4.33 -7.41 -23.95
N ASP A 134 -4.79 -8.34 -23.12
CA ASP A 134 -5.86 -8.13 -22.14
C ASP A 134 -5.39 -8.40 -20.69
N LEU A 135 -4.11 -8.73 -20.48
CA LEU A 135 -3.58 -9.08 -19.15
C LEU A 135 -3.49 -7.89 -18.22
N VAL A 136 -2.92 -6.81 -18.73
CA VAL A 136 -2.71 -5.55 -18.01
C VAL A 136 -4.07 -4.95 -17.70
N GLU A 137 -4.96 -4.90 -18.70
CA GLU A 137 -6.33 -4.46 -18.52
C GLU A 137 -7.08 -5.39 -17.56
N LYS A 138 -6.99 -6.72 -17.61
CA LYS A 138 -7.65 -7.61 -16.62
C LYS A 138 -7.10 -7.49 -15.20
N CYS A 139 -5.79 -7.35 -15.05
CA CYS A 139 -5.16 -7.05 -13.76
C CYS A 139 -5.63 -5.68 -13.22
N PHE A 140 -6.00 -4.73 -14.10
CA PHE A 140 -6.53 -3.40 -13.74
C PHE A 140 -8.07 -3.27 -13.68
N ALA A 141 -8.81 -4.02 -14.48
CA ALA A 141 -10.22 -3.81 -14.84
C ALA A 141 -11.15 -4.85 -14.25
N GLY A 142 -10.62 -5.83 -13.51
CA GLY A 142 -11.45 -6.59 -12.61
C GLY A 142 -12.30 -5.64 -11.77
N SER A 143 -13.61 -5.80 -11.80
CA SER A 143 -14.46 -5.36 -10.68
C SER A 143 -14.01 -6.01 -9.36
N ASP A 144 -13.19 -7.08 -9.49
CA ASP A 144 -12.33 -7.70 -8.49
C ASP A 144 -10.83 -7.48 -8.80
N SER A 145 -10.43 -6.26 -9.19
CA SER A 145 -9.03 -5.79 -9.33
C SER A 145 -8.22 -5.86 -8.02
N SER A 146 -8.87 -6.38 -6.98
CA SER A 146 -8.45 -6.64 -5.62
C SER A 146 -7.45 -7.79 -5.45
N ILE A 147 -7.15 -8.58 -6.48
CA ILE A 147 -6.51 -9.89 -6.28
C ILE A 147 -5.18 -10.05 -7.06
N CYS A 148 -4.88 -9.24 -8.08
CA CYS A 148 -3.67 -9.43 -8.88
C CYS A 148 -2.42 -8.91 -8.12
N ALA A 149 -1.56 -9.81 -7.65
CA ALA A 149 -0.31 -9.51 -6.93
C ALA A 149 0.84 -9.14 -7.87
N GLY A 150 0.73 -9.61 -9.09
CA GLY A 150 1.73 -9.48 -10.11
C GLY A 150 1.36 -10.30 -11.33
N PHE A 151 2.09 -10.06 -12.40
CA PHE A 151 1.92 -10.80 -13.64
C PHE A 151 3.26 -10.87 -14.36
N ASP A 152 3.35 -11.70 -15.38
CA ASP A 152 4.43 -11.62 -16.34
C ASP A 152 3.91 -11.55 -17.77
N LEU A 153 4.79 -11.18 -18.69
CA LEU A 153 4.45 -11.07 -20.11
C LEU A 153 4.18 -12.42 -20.78
N SER A 154 4.44 -13.55 -20.12
CA SER A 154 4.06 -14.86 -20.66
C SER A 154 2.59 -15.19 -20.43
N GLY A 155 1.84 -14.30 -19.80
CA GLY A 155 0.42 -14.48 -19.52
C GLY A 155 0.10 -15.11 -18.17
N ARG A 156 1.09 -15.25 -17.28
CA ARG A 156 0.85 -15.69 -15.91
C ARG A 156 0.45 -14.52 -15.04
N MET A 157 -0.64 -14.69 -14.31
CA MET A 157 -1.08 -13.77 -13.26
C MET A 157 -1.00 -14.49 -11.92
N ILE A 158 -0.48 -13.78 -10.91
CA ILE A 158 -0.31 -14.29 -9.54
C ILE A 158 -1.33 -13.61 -8.64
N PHE A 159 -2.02 -14.40 -7.84
CA PHE A 159 -3.06 -13.96 -6.91
C PHE A 159 -2.73 -14.47 -5.50
N PRO A 160 -2.89 -13.68 -4.41
CA PRO A 160 -2.87 -14.25 -3.08
C PRO A 160 -4.10 -15.15 -2.89
N LYS A 161 -3.92 -16.23 -2.13
CA LYS A 161 -5.03 -17.10 -1.72
C LYS A 161 -5.87 -16.42 -0.62
N ASP A 162 -7.14 -16.79 -0.49
CA ASP A 162 -8.04 -16.23 0.53
C ASP A 162 -7.39 -16.22 1.92
N GLY A 163 -7.40 -15.04 2.56
CA GLY A 163 -6.83 -14.83 3.89
C GLY A 163 -5.35 -14.47 3.92
N TYR A 164 -4.67 -14.42 2.76
CA TYR A 164 -3.30 -13.94 2.64
C TYR A 164 -3.25 -12.54 2.02
N SER A 165 -2.31 -11.73 2.48
CA SER A 165 -1.99 -10.42 1.91
C SER A 165 -0.95 -10.56 0.79
N PHE A 166 -0.79 -9.50 0.00
CA PHE A 166 0.26 -9.42 -1.02
C PHE A 166 1.67 -9.54 -0.46
N ASP A 167 1.86 -9.09 0.79
CA ASP A 167 3.14 -9.16 1.51
C ASP A 167 3.48 -10.59 1.94
N ASP A 168 2.49 -11.46 2.04
CA ASP A 168 2.67 -12.88 2.37
C ASP A 168 3.14 -13.71 1.17
N ILE A 169 3.08 -13.15 -0.05
CA ILE A 169 3.58 -13.82 -1.25
C ILE A 169 5.11 -13.78 -1.22
N ILE A 170 5.71 -14.96 -1.06
CA ILE A 170 7.17 -15.08 -1.03
C ILE A 170 7.71 -15.11 -2.46
N TRP A 171 8.19 -13.95 -2.90
CA TRP A 171 8.96 -13.81 -4.13
C TRP A 171 10.37 -14.35 -3.88
N LYS A 172 10.69 -15.54 -4.39
CA LYS A 172 12.01 -16.17 -4.22
C LYS A 172 12.83 -16.05 -5.49
N ALA A 173 14.16 -15.97 -5.35
CA ALA A 173 15.00 -16.18 -6.51
C ALA A 173 14.88 -17.64 -7.00
N GLY A 174 14.53 -17.86 -8.25
CA GLY A 174 14.45 -19.17 -8.91
C GLY A 174 14.58 -19.05 -10.44
N ASN A 175 14.62 -20.17 -11.14
CA ASN A 175 14.63 -20.16 -12.61
C ASN A 175 13.25 -19.72 -13.13
N VAL A 176 13.19 -18.55 -13.76
CA VAL A 176 11.96 -18.03 -14.39
C VAL A 176 12.12 -18.08 -15.89
N ASP A 177 11.11 -18.62 -16.56
CA ASP A 177 11.00 -18.60 -18.03
C ASP A 177 10.48 -17.24 -18.55
N ALA A 178 10.00 -16.37 -17.67
CA ALA A 178 9.40 -15.10 -18.06
C ALA A 178 10.36 -13.91 -17.85
N PRO A 179 10.71 -13.17 -18.92
CA PRO A 179 11.71 -12.10 -18.89
C PRO A 179 11.30 -10.88 -18.06
N CYS A 180 9.99 -10.65 -17.94
CA CYS A 180 9.45 -9.47 -17.29
C CYS A 180 8.37 -9.92 -16.31
N THR A 181 8.75 -10.08 -15.05
CA THR A 181 7.81 -10.35 -13.95
C THR A 181 7.57 -9.04 -13.21
N TYR A 182 6.31 -8.69 -13.05
CA TYR A 182 5.86 -7.45 -12.43
C TYR A 182 5.25 -7.80 -11.08
N LYS A 183 5.74 -7.20 -10.01
CA LYS A 183 5.04 -7.16 -8.72
C LYS A 183 4.25 -5.87 -8.66
N VAL A 184 3.05 -5.90 -8.11
CA VAL A 184 2.44 -4.64 -7.66
C VAL A 184 3.41 -4.00 -6.67
N GLU A 185 3.91 -2.81 -7.01
CA GLU A 185 4.69 -2.05 -6.04
C GLU A 185 3.72 -1.70 -4.92
N ASP A 186 3.99 -2.12 -3.67
CA ASP A 186 3.11 -1.93 -2.50
C ASP A 186 2.44 -0.56 -2.65
N ALA A 187 1.13 -0.57 -2.97
CA ALA A 187 0.60 0.51 -3.77
C ALA A 187 0.98 1.84 -3.18
N ALA A 188 1.57 2.66 -4.05
CA ALA A 188 1.88 4.06 -3.86
C ALA A 188 1.24 4.53 -2.56
N THR A 189 2.04 4.55 -1.48
CA THR A 189 1.63 5.03 -0.16
C THR A 189 0.72 6.21 -0.41
N CYS A 190 -0.57 6.06 -0.08
CA CYS A 190 -1.59 7.02 -0.46
C CYS A 190 -1.05 8.43 -0.18
N PRO A 191 -0.81 9.27 -1.19
CA PRO A 191 -0.06 10.49 -0.99
C PRO A 191 -0.76 11.32 0.07
N ASP A 192 0.00 11.80 1.05
CA ASP A 192 -0.57 12.62 2.13
C ASP A 192 -1.23 13.85 1.53
N LYS A 193 -2.52 14.04 1.85
CA LYS A 193 -3.29 15.21 1.43
C LYS A 193 -3.47 16.11 2.63
N PHE A 194 -2.83 17.29 2.60
CA PHE A 194 -2.92 18.24 3.70
C PHE A 194 -4.38 18.57 4.06
N GLY A 195 -4.73 18.40 5.33
CA GLY A 195 -6.10 18.59 5.82
C GLY A 195 -6.98 17.34 5.75
N PHE A 196 -6.41 16.17 5.44
CA PHE A 196 -7.12 14.90 5.40
C PHE A 196 -6.34 13.79 6.13
N PHE A 197 -7.08 12.88 6.75
CA PHE A 197 -6.63 11.60 7.26
C PHE A 197 -6.85 10.53 6.19
N THR A 198 -5.83 9.71 5.97
CA THR A 198 -5.83 8.72 4.89
C THR A 198 -6.22 7.34 5.40
N VAL A 199 -7.17 6.70 4.74
CA VAL A 199 -7.54 5.30 4.92
C VAL A 199 -7.11 4.53 3.68
N TYR A 200 -6.17 3.61 3.87
CA TYR A 200 -5.63 2.75 2.82
C TYR A 200 -6.56 1.57 2.53
N ASN A 201 -6.56 1.09 1.28
CA ASN A 201 -7.37 -0.02 0.79
C ASN A 201 -8.89 0.18 0.92
N HIS A 202 -9.37 1.41 0.80
CA HIS A 202 -10.78 1.71 0.93
C HIS A 202 -11.22 2.79 -0.05
N VAL A 203 -12.46 2.69 -0.53
CA VAL A 203 -13.21 3.74 -1.24
C VAL A 203 -14.47 4.10 -0.47
N LEU A 204 -14.99 5.30 -0.71
CA LEU A 204 -16.31 5.71 -0.24
C LEU A 204 -17.38 4.86 -0.92
N LYS A 205 -18.29 4.30 -0.11
CA LYS A 205 -19.42 3.53 -0.61
C LYS A 205 -20.36 4.45 -1.43
N PRO A 206 -20.54 4.20 -2.74
CA PRO A 206 -21.36 5.06 -3.58
C PRO A 206 -22.82 5.12 -3.11
N GLY A 207 -23.40 6.31 -3.05
CA GLY A 207 -24.82 6.50 -2.72
C GLY A 207 -25.19 6.29 -1.25
N GLU A 208 -24.24 5.95 -0.38
CA GLU A 208 -24.46 5.74 1.05
C GLU A 208 -23.88 6.87 1.91
N GLY A 209 -24.09 8.14 1.52
CA GLY A 209 -24.06 9.22 2.52
C GLY A 209 -25.28 9.13 3.43
N LEU A 210 -25.33 9.97 4.46
CA LEU A 210 -26.57 10.10 5.22
C LEU A 210 -27.72 10.57 4.32
N ASP A 211 -28.93 10.10 4.61
CA ASP A 211 -30.11 10.39 3.80
C ASP A 211 -30.28 11.91 3.59
N GLY A 212 -30.35 12.34 2.33
CA GLY A 212 -30.53 13.74 1.94
C GLY A 212 -29.25 14.57 1.83
N VAL A 213 -28.07 13.95 1.84
CA VAL A 213 -26.79 14.66 1.63
C VAL A 213 -26.18 14.36 0.25
N ASN A 214 -25.53 15.38 -0.33
CA ASN A 214 -24.92 15.30 -1.67
C ASN A 214 -23.73 14.33 -1.65
N ASN A 215 -23.88 13.20 -2.34
CA ASN A 215 -22.77 12.32 -2.70
C ASN A 215 -22.62 12.38 -4.22
N GLY A 216 -21.41 12.14 -4.71
CA GLY A 216 -21.16 12.14 -6.13
C GLY A 216 -19.81 11.54 -6.47
N ARG A 217 -19.52 11.55 -7.76
CA ARG A 217 -18.24 11.15 -8.32
C ARG A 217 -17.79 12.23 -9.30
N LEU A 218 -16.53 12.58 -9.21
CA LEU A 218 -15.84 13.49 -10.12
C LEU A 218 -14.87 12.70 -11.00
N ASP A 219 -14.33 13.34 -12.02
CA ASP A 219 -13.52 12.67 -13.05
C ASP A 219 -12.16 12.18 -12.52
N SER A 220 -11.69 12.75 -11.41
CA SER A 220 -10.41 12.41 -10.80
C SER A 220 -10.39 12.59 -9.27
N ASP A 221 -9.39 12.01 -8.61
CA ASP A 221 -9.11 12.24 -7.18
C ASP A 221 -8.74 13.71 -6.91
N ALA A 222 -8.03 14.35 -7.84
CA ALA A 222 -7.63 15.75 -7.75
C ALA A 222 -8.85 16.68 -7.77
N ASP A 223 -9.85 16.40 -8.61
CA ASP A 223 -11.10 17.15 -8.65
C ASP A 223 -11.92 16.94 -7.37
N ALA A 224 -11.97 15.70 -6.88
CA ALA A 224 -12.64 15.38 -5.62
C ALA A 224 -11.96 16.02 -4.41
N GLU A 225 -10.63 16.07 -4.39
CA GLU A 225 -9.85 16.79 -3.40
C GLU A 225 -10.15 18.29 -3.44
N ALA A 226 -10.10 18.91 -4.63
CA ALA A 226 -10.37 20.33 -4.81
C ALA A 226 -11.79 20.67 -4.34
N TYR A 227 -12.78 19.87 -4.72
CA TYR A 227 -14.16 20.00 -4.26
C TYR A 227 -14.26 19.91 -2.73
N CYS A 228 -13.58 18.93 -2.12
CA CYS A 228 -13.65 18.72 -0.68
C CYS A 228 -12.90 19.77 0.15
N LYS A 229 -11.87 20.40 -0.42
CA LYS A 229 -11.19 21.55 0.20
C LYS A 229 -12.11 22.77 0.27
N ILE A 230 -12.79 23.10 -0.83
CA ILE A 230 -13.65 24.29 -0.90
C ILE A 230 -15.03 24.07 -0.27
N THR A 231 -15.51 22.83 -0.21
CA THR A 231 -16.83 22.50 0.33
C THR A 231 -16.72 22.26 1.84
N PRO A 232 -17.23 23.17 2.70
CA PRO A 232 -17.07 23.03 4.15
C PRO A 232 -17.78 21.80 4.70
N LYS A 233 -18.78 21.29 3.98
CA LYS A 233 -19.56 20.12 4.36
C LYS A 233 -18.98 18.80 3.83
N CYS A 234 -17.93 18.81 2.98
CA CYS A 234 -17.35 17.55 2.53
C CYS A 234 -16.67 16.84 3.71
N SER A 235 -17.00 15.56 3.89
CA SER A 235 -16.43 14.70 4.93
C SER A 235 -15.26 13.87 4.42
N GLY A 236 -15.20 13.59 3.11
CA GLY A 236 -14.06 12.92 2.50
C GLY A 236 -14.25 12.67 1.02
N PHE A 237 -13.19 12.17 0.39
CA PHE A 237 -13.16 11.74 -1.01
C PHE A 237 -12.27 10.50 -1.17
N SER A 238 -12.35 9.83 -2.33
CA SER A 238 -11.55 8.66 -2.65
C SER A 238 -10.77 8.84 -3.95
N SER A 239 -9.75 8.00 -4.14
CA SER A 239 -8.87 8.00 -5.31
C SER A 239 -9.57 7.68 -6.63
N ASP A 240 -10.81 7.19 -6.59
CA ASP A 240 -11.65 6.92 -7.74
C ASP A 240 -12.51 8.13 -8.15
N GLY A 241 -12.35 9.26 -7.47
CA GLY A 241 -13.11 10.50 -7.66
C GLY A 241 -14.41 10.57 -6.86
N SER A 242 -14.76 9.54 -6.08
CA SER A 242 -15.95 9.55 -5.23
C SER A 242 -15.80 10.56 -4.09
N PHE A 243 -16.88 11.25 -3.72
CA PHE A 243 -16.88 12.16 -2.57
C PHE A 243 -18.20 12.08 -1.79
N THR A 244 -18.11 12.42 -0.51
CA THR A 244 -19.27 12.47 0.39
C THR A 244 -19.33 13.79 1.15
N VAL A 245 -20.53 14.36 1.19
CA VAL A 245 -20.88 15.52 2.01
C VAL A 245 -21.67 15.05 3.23
N GLY A 246 -21.41 15.63 4.39
CA GLY A 246 -22.20 15.45 5.61
C GLY A 246 -22.26 14.01 6.13
N GLY A 247 -21.10 13.35 6.27
CA GLY A 247 -20.93 12.10 7.02
C GLY A 247 -20.77 10.86 6.15
N ILE A 248 -19.82 10.00 6.52
CA ILE A 248 -19.47 8.77 5.79
C ILE A 248 -20.06 7.56 6.49
N LYS A 249 -21.07 6.93 5.89
CA LYS A 249 -21.78 5.79 6.48
C LYS A 249 -20.94 4.51 6.51
N GLY A 250 -20.05 4.37 5.53
CA GLY A 250 -19.19 3.21 5.41
C GLY A 250 -18.14 3.42 4.33
N LEU A 251 -17.10 2.61 4.42
CA LEU A 251 -16.09 2.48 3.41
C LEU A 251 -16.23 1.08 2.82
N ASP A 252 -16.18 0.98 1.50
CA ASP A 252 -16.02 -0.31 0.83
C ASP A 252 -14.53 -0.59 0.72
N PHE A 253 -14.15 -1.83 1.00
CA PHE A 253 -12.79 -2.26 0.85
C PHE A 253 -12.43 -2.32 -0.64
N ALA A 254 -11.33 -1.67 -1.00
CA ALA A 254 -10.84 -1.59 -2.36
C ALA A 254 -9.32 -1.49 -2.30
N TYR A 255 -8.63 -2.58 -2.63
CA TYR A 255 -7.17 -2.60 -2.58
C TYR A 255 -6.58 -1.48 -3.42
N TYR A 256 -5.52 -0.87 -2.89
CA TYR A 256 -4.75 0.17 -3.55
C TYR A 256 -5.54 1.45 -3.84
N ALA A 257 -6.75 1.55 -3.31
CA ALA A 257 -7.51 2.77 -3.27
C ALA A 257 -7.22 3.53 -1.98
N CYS A 258 -7.30 4.85 -2.11
CA CYS A 258 -7.10 5.77 -1.02
C CYS A 258 -8.41 6.46 -0.72
N THR A 259 -8.82 6.47 0.54
CA THR A 259 -9.87 7.37 1.00
C THR A 259 -9.29 8.42 1.91
N TYR A 260 -9.60 9.67 1.63
CA TYR A 260 -9.13 10.86 2.33
C TYR A 260 -10.29 11.47 3.11
N LEU A 261 -10.27 11.27 4.40
CA LEU A 261 -11.25 11.78 5.35
C LEU A 261 -10.80 13.15 5.82
N LYS A 262 -11.64 14.19 5.72
CA LYS A 262 -11.25 15.52 6.15
C LYS A 262 -10.86 15.49 7.64
N HIS A 263 -9.70 16.06 7.99
CA HIS A 263 -9.07 15.96 9.31
C HIS A 263 -10.06 16.26 10.46
N PRO A 264 -9.85 15.62 11.63
CA PRO A 264 -10.87 15.47 12.64
C PRO A 264 -11.17 16.80 13.29
N CYS A 265 -12.46 17.15 13.26
CA CYS A 265 -13.14 18.00 14.21
C CYS A 265 -12.39 19.28 14.65
N PRO A 266 -12.59 20.43 13.98
CA PRO A 266 -12.00 21.68 14.44
C PRO A 266 -12.34 21.95 15.92
N PRO A 267 -11.37 22.32 16.77
CA PRO A 267 -11.65 22.59 18.17
C PRO A 267 -12.65 23.74 18.30
N VAL A 268 -13.67 23.56 19.14
CA VAL A 268 -14.67 24.59 19.43
C VAL A 268 -14.55 25.00 20.89
N SER A 269 -14.28 26.28 21.13
CA SER A 269 -14.16 26.82 22.49
C SER A 269 -15.44 26.55 23.30
N GLY A 270 -15.28 25.99 24.50
CA GLY A 270 -16.38 25.61 25.38
C GLY A 270 -16.94 24.19 25.15
N TYR A 271 -16.37 23.42 24.21
CA TYR A 271 -16.79 22.05 23.91
C TYR A 271 -15.63 21.06 24.01
N THR A 272 -15.96 19.84 24.46
CA THR A 272 -15.12 18.66 24.31
C THR A 272 -15.51 17.95 23.02
N VAL A 273 -14.51 17.66 22.19
CA VAL A 273 -14.71 16.96 20.92
C VAL A 273 -14.60 15.46 21.14
N VAL A 274 -15.55 14.71 20.58
CA VAL A 274 -15.53 13.26 20.49
C VAL A 274 -15.48 12.90 19.00
N ASP A 275 -14.29 12.53 18.54
CA ASP A 275 -13.99 12.25 17.13
C ASP A 275 -14.25 10.79 16.75
N GLY A 276 -14.78 10.58 15.56
CA GLY A 276 -15.12 9.27 15.02
C GLY A 276 -16.39 8.67 15.62
N TYR A 277 -17.30 9.50 16.15
CA TYR A 277 -18.55 9.04 16.74
C TYR A 277 -19.74 9.91 16.33
N THR A 278 -20.93 9.31 16.38
CA THR A 278 -22.23 9.99 16.41
C THR A 278 -22.99 9.61 17.68
N ILE A 279 -24.05 10.35 18.02
CA ILE A 279 -24.89 10.05 19.19
C ILE A 279 -25.97 9.05 18.78
N LYS A 280 -25.96 7.87 19.41
CA LYS A 280 -27.05 6.90 19.27
C LYS A 280 -28.22 7.31 20.17
N ALA A 281 -29.10 8.17 19.69
CA ALA A 281 -30.30 8.54 20.42
C ALA A 281 -31.50 7.66 19.99
N PHE A 282 -32.20 7.09 20.97
CA PHE A 282 -33.61 6.71 20.80
C PHE A 282 -34.43 8.01 20.63
N PRO A 283 -35.44 8.06 19.75
CA PRO A 283 -36.10 9.31 19.36
C PRO A 283 -36.87 9.97 20.54
N PRO A 284 -37.06 11.32 20.58
CA PRO A 284 -36.55 12.37 19.69
C PRO A 284 -35.88 13.53 20.47
N SER A 285 -34.64 13.38 20.93
CA SER A 285 -33.89 14.48 21.59
C SER A 285 -33.02 15.31 20.63
N ALA A 286 -32.98 14.93 19.35
CA ALA A 286 -32.19 15.61 18.33
C ALA A 286 -33.07 16.54 17.50
N THR A 287 -32.70 17.81 17.41
CA THR A 287 -33.26 18.76 16.44
C THR A 287 -32.26 18.98 15.31
N TYR A 288 -32.66 18.69 14.07
CA TYR A 288 -31.83 18.98 12.90
C TYR A 288 -31.84 20.49 12.59
N SER A 289 -30.66 21.10 12.55
CA SER A 289 -30.49 22.52 12.25
C SER A 289 -30.03 22.72 10.80
N LYS A 290 -30.66 23.67 10.09
CA LYS A 290 -30.23 24.06 8.74
C LYS A 290 -29.06 25.06 8.75
N LEU A 291 -28.65 25.52 9.92
CA LEU A 291 -27.63 26.55 10.11
C LEU A 291 -26.24 26.08 9.65
N CYS A 292 -25.36 27.03 9.31
CA CYS A 292 -23.95 26.70 9.09
C CYS A 292 -23.27 26.32 10.42
N PHE A 293 -22.07 25.73 10.38
CA PHE A 293 -21.41 25.23 11.59
C PHE A 293 -21.17 26.34 12.63
N ALA A 294 -20.70 27.51 12.21
CA ALA A 294 -20.50 28.65 13.12
C ALA A 294 -21.82 29.12 13.76
N ASP A 295 -22.91 29.12 12.99
CA ASP A 295 -24.25 29.48 13.46
C ASP A 295 -24.83 28.42 14.40
N LEU A 296 -24.53 27.14 14.15
CA LEU A 296 -24.89 26.02 15.02
C LEU A 296 -24.21 26.15 16.39
N VAL A 297 -22.91 26.49 16.41
CA VAL A 297 -22.18 26.77 17.65
C VAL A 297 -22.82 27.94 18.39
N ARG A 298 -23.16 29.03 17.69
CA ARG A 298 -23.85 30.19 18.30
C ARG A 298 -25.23 29.83 18.83
N GLN A 299 -25.99 29.01 18.10
CA GLN A 299 -27.30 28.51 18.53
C GLN A 299 -27.17 27.69 19.81
N CYS A 300 -26.29 26.69 19.82
CA CYS A 300 -26.09 25.83 20.99
C CYS A 300 -25.51 26.58 22.19
N ASN A 301 -24.70 27.62 21.97
CA ASN A 301 -24.21 28.48 23.05
C ASN A 301 -25.34 29.32 23.66
N SER A 302 -26.23 29.84 22.83
CA SER A 302 -27.37 30.68 23.25
C SER A 302 -28.51 29.88 23.87
N ASP A 303 -28.64 28.60 23.51
CA ASP A 303 -29.65 27.70 24.06
C ASP A 303 -29.15 27.06 25.37
N PRO A 304 -29.80 27.35 26.52
CA PRO A 304 -29.44 26.74 27.80
C PRO A 304 -29.72 25.23 27.86
N ASN A 305 -30.63 24.72 27.00
CA ASN A 305 -30.95 23.31 26.94
C ASN A 305 -29.97 22.54 26.04
N CYS A 306 -29.27 23.20 25.11
CA CYS A 306 -28.31 22.52 24.26
C CYS A 306 -27.12 21.96 25.05
N LYS A 307 -26.94 20.64 24.97
CA LYS A 307 -25.85 19.88 25.60
C LYS A 307 -24.76 19.49 24.62
N SER A 308 -25.13 19.21 23.38
CA SER A 308 -24.17 18.85 22.34
C SER A 308 -24.71 19.12 20.93
N PHE A 309 -23.82 19.11 19.95
CA PHE A 309 -24.18 19.09 18.54
C PHE A 309 -23.15 18.30 17.74
N ASP A 310 -23.45 17.93 16.50
CA ASP A 310 -22.52 17.21 15.62
C ASP A 310 -22.26 17.91 14.28
N THR A 311 -21.34 17.36 13.51
CA THR A 311 -21.05 17.79 12.13
C THR A 311 -22.21 17.56 11.15
N LEU A 312 -23.26 16.82 11.53
CA LEU A 312 -24.50 16.66 10.76
C LEU A 312 -25.54 17.71 11.10
N ARG A 313 -25.23 18.60 12.05
CA ARG A 313 -26.11 19.66 12.53
C ARG A 313 -27.28 19.15 13.35
N ASN A 314 -27.15 17.96 13.91
CA ASN A 314 -28.01 17.54 14.99
C ASN A 314 -27.63 18.34 16.24
N VAL A 315 -28.63 18.89 16.91
CA VAL A 315 -28.50 19.56 18.20
C VAL A 315 -29.23 18.71 19.23
N TRP A 316 -28.57 18.40 20.34
CA TRP A 316 -29.14 17.56 21.39
C TRP A 316 -29.25 18.32 22.70
N ASP A 317 -30.38 18.10 23.37
CA ASP A 317 -30.71 18.62 24.69
C ASP A 317 -30.47 17.61 25.84
N ILE A 318 -29.99 16.42 25.50
CA ILE A 318 -29.68 15.34 26.44
C ILE A 318 -28.18 15.21 26.70
N ASP A 319 -27.83 14.70 27.88
CA ASP A 319 -26.47 14.27 28.17
C ASP A 319 -26.10 13.06 27.30
N VAL A 320 -24.93 13.14 26.66
CA VAL A 320 -24.48 12.13 25.71
C VAL A 320 -24.01 10.88 26.46
N VAL A 321 -24.90 9.89 26.58
CA VAL A 321 -24.63 8.64 27.30
C VAL A 321 -24.15 7.50 26.40
N GLN A 322 -24.41 7.56 25.09
CA GLN A 322 -24.03 6.51 24.14
C GLN A 322 -23.51 7.11 22.84
N TYR A 323 -22.31 6.67 22.47
CA TYR A 323 -21.68 6.98 21.20
C TYR A 323 -21.73 5.76 20.29
N HIS A 324 -22.00 5.98 19.00
CA HIS A 324 -21.81 4.97 17.97
C HIS A 324 -20.60 5.35 17.11
N PRO A 325 -19.64 4.43 16.88
CA PRO A 325 -18.52 4.69 15.99
C PRO A 325 -19.03 5.09 14.60
N PHE A 326 -18.54 6.21 14.09
CA PHE A 326 -18.87 6.74 12.78
C PHE A 326 -17.67 7.55 12.27
N PRO A 327 -16.81 6.98 11.41
CA PRO A 327 -15.61 7.66 10.93
C PRO A 327 -15.92 9.00 10.25
N GLY A 328 -15.11 10.02 10.51
CA GLY A 328 -15.28 11.37 9.93
C GLY A 328 -16.42 12.20 10.54
N MET A 329 -17.01 11.75 11.64
CA MET A 329 -18.03 12.46 12.40
C MET A 329 -17.51 13.00 13.72
N CYS A 330 -18.01 14.18 14.09
CA CYS A 330 -17.60 14.88 15.30
C CYS A 330 -18.81 15.18 16.15
N VAL A 331 -18.77 14.79 17.43
CA VAL A 331 -19.71 15.26 18.44
C VAL A 331 -19.02 16.27 19.34
N TYR A 332 -19.64 17.44 19.51
CA TYR A 332 -19.18 18.52 20.36
C TYR A 332 -20.05 18.56 21.61
N VAL A 333 -19.49 18.17 22.76
CA VAL A 333 -20.20 18.15 24.04
C VAL A 333 -19.84 19.40 24.84
N LYS A 334 -20.84 20.18 25.24
CA LYS A 334 -20.65 21.43 25.98
C LYS A 334 -20.00 21.12 27.33
N ALA A 335 -18.94 21.83 27.70
CA ALA A 335 -18.13 21.54 28.89
C ALA A 335 -18.96 21.56 30.21
N GLN A 336 -20.10 22.25 30.22
CA GLN A 336 -21.01 22.32 31.36
C GLN A 336 -21.90 21.07 31.54
N GLY A 337 -21.97 20.17 30.55
CA GLY A 337 -22.75 18.91 30.62
C GLY A 337 -21.98 17.71 31.19
N PHE A 338 -20.68 17.84 31.48
CA PHE A 338 -19.82 16.71 31.81
C PHE A 338 -19.82 16.29 33.30
N PHE A 339 -20.74 16.79 34.12
CA PHE A 339 -20.77 16.54 35.58
C PHE A 339 -21.77 15.45 36.02
N GLY A 340 -22.02 14.46 35.18
CA GLY A 340 -22.78 13.25 35.51
C GLY A 340 -21.92 12.00 35.64
N ARG A 341 -21.01 11.94 36.64
CA ARG A 341 -20.36 10.73 37.26
C ARG A 341 -19.89 9.52 36.41
N ILE A 342 -19.95 9.50 35.08
CA ILE A 342 -19.54 8.35 34.28
C ILE A 342 -18.22 8.67 33.56
N ASN A 343 -17.14 8.08 34.08
CA ASN A 343 -15.94 7.70 33.35
C ASN A 343 -15.19 8.77 32.55
N ARG A 344 -14.58 9.74 33.26
CA ARG A 344 -13.43 10.52 32.76
C ARG A 344 -12.29 9.63 32.22
N ARG A 345 -12.18 8.38 32.73
CA ARG A 345 -11.13 7.42 32.33
C ARG A 345 -11.35 6.78 30.94
N ARG A 346 -12.58 6.71 30.42
CA ARG A 346 -12.85 6.01 29.15
C ARG A 346 -12.69 6.91 27.91
N ALA A 347 -12.90 8.22 28.08
CA ALA A 347 -12.73 9.20 26.99
C ALA A 347 -11.26 9.57 26.71
N LEU A 348 -10.34 9.25 27.64
CA LEU A 348 -8.90 9.56 27.51
C LEU A 348 -8.04 8.36 27.05
N GLY A 349 -8.65 7.21 26.73
CA GLY A 349 -7.90 6.04 26.24
C GLY A 349 -6.99 5.35 27.27
N GLU A 350 -7.14 5.65 28.57
CA GLU A 350 -6.35 4.99 29.61
C GLU A 350 -6.81 3.52 29.79
N LYS A 351 -5.90 2.58 29.50
CA LYS A 351 -6.08 1.15 29.80
C LYS A 351 -6.29 0.98 31.30
N ILE A 352 -7.41 0.35 31.67
CA ILE A 352 -7.67 -0.07 33.06
C ILE A 352 -6.69 -1.21 33.37
N VAL A 353 -5.65 -0.91 34.13
CA VAL A 353 -4.88 -1.94 34.85
C VAL A 353 -5.74 -2.36 36.03
N SER A 354 -6.29 -3.57 35.97
CA SER A 354 -6.89 -4.21 37.13
C SER A 354 -5.77 -4.69 38.03
N GLU A 355 -5.57 -4.02 39.17
CA GLU A 355 -4.84 -4.61 40.30
C GLU A 355 -5.80 -5.53 41.09
N PRO A 356 -5.26 -6.61 41.70
CA PRO A 356 -6.00 -7.80 42.12
C PRO A 356 -7.03 -7.61 43.23
#